data_AF-A0A834LZ95-F1
#
_entry.id   AF-A0A834LZ95-F1
#
_cell.length_a   1.000
_cell.length_b   1.000
_cell.length_c   1.000
_cell.angle_alpha   90.00
_cell.angle_beta   90.00
_cell.angle_gamma   90.00
#
_symmetry.space_group_name_H-M   'P 1'
#
loop_
_entity.id
_entity.type
_entity.pdbx_description
1 polymer ?
#
loop_
_entity_poly.entity_id
_entity_poly.type
_entity_poly.pdbx_seq_one_letter_code
_entity_poly.pdbx_strand_id
1 'polypeptide(L)'
;MQWFPIGIRKYVEKIIDVKGDGNCGYRAIAVGLGHGESEWINIRKILFMELEHYFSLYEGTCGDKELAEELRYKLNFYRSPTPNDRWMIMPKMGHLIASVFQTVVVFLSNHQCLTFLPLRYPPLPPESRRLIALGHVNGDHFVTIHLQPNSPIPPIARNWYIHHYSFADGWETQYSNQIEEFKNIVGNEVATTDIIELE
;
A
#
# COMPACT_ATOMS: atom_id res chain seq x y z
N MET A 1 -10.01 3.62 -16.09
CA MET A 1 -10.68 4.48 -15.09
C MET A 1 -11.81 3.78 -14.34
N GLN A 2 -12.52 2.81 -14.94
CA GLN A 2 -13.63 2.11 -14.27
C GLN A 2 -13.26 1.25 -13.05
N TRP A 3 -11.96 1.08 -12.79
CA TRP A 3 -11.40 0.22 -11.74
C TRP A 3 -11.20 0.91 -10.37
N PHE A 4 -11.56 2.19 -10.28
CA PHE A 4 -11.51 2.96 -9.03
C PHE A 4 -12.89 3.56 -8.71
N PRO A 5 -13.18 3.90 -7.43
CA PRO A 5 -14.42 4.55 -7.03
C PRO A 5 -14.72 5.82 -7.82
N ILE A 6 -15.99 6.15 -8.05
CA ILE A 6 -16.35 7.25 -8.96
C ILE A 6 -15.80 8.58 -8.46
N GLY A 7 -15.93 8.85 -7.16
CA GLY A 7 -15.50 10.11 -6.54
C GLY A 7 -14.01 10.41 -6.73
N ILE A 8 -13.14 9.39 -6.66
CA ILE A 8 -11.69 9.61 -6.72
C ILE A 8 -11.15 9.78 -8.14
N ARG A 9 -11.88 9.32 -9.17
CA ARG A 9 -11.41 9.32 -10.57
C ARG A 9 -10.95 10.70 -11.05
N LYS A 10 -11.65 11.77 -10.68
CA LYS A 10 -11.31 13.14 -11.11
C LYS A 10 -9.96 13.65 -10.56
N TYR A 11 -9.45 13.02 -9.51
CA TYR A 11 -8.17 13.36 -8.87
C TYR A 11 -6.99 12.53 -9.41
N VAL A 12 -7.26 11.53 -10.25
CA VAL A 12 -6.21 10.73 -10.91
C VAL A 12 -5.66 11.53 -12.08
N GLU A 13 -4.42 12.00 -11.94
CA GLU A 13 -3.70 12.73 -12.99
C GLU A 13 -3.14 11.77 -14.04
N LYS A 14 -2.52 10.67 -13.60
CA LYS A 14 -1.90 9.69 -14.49
C LYS A 14 -2.00 8.28 -13.93
N ILE A 15 -2.11 7.31 -14.82
CA ILE A 15 -1.95 5.89 -14.51
C ILE A 15 -0.75 5.39 -15.30
N ILE A 16 0.20 4.74 -14.63
CA ILE A 16 1.32 4.08 -15.27
C ILE A 16 1.07 2.58 -15.21
N ASP A 17 0.79 2.03 -16.39
CA ASP A 17 0.66 0.59 -16.57
C ASP A 17 2.06 -0.05 -16.63
N VAL A 18 2.30 -1.01 -15.74
CA VAL A 18 3.57 -1.75 -15.64
C VAL A 18 3.40 -3.14 -16.22
N LYS A 19 4.51 -3.84 -16.47
CA LYS A 19 4.44 -5.20 -17.04
C LYS A 19 3.67 -6.18 -16.14
N GLY A 20 2.63 -6.79 -16.70
CA GLY A 20 1.85 -7.86 -16.07
C GLY A 20 2.51 -9.24 -16.18
N ASP A 21 3.61 -9.47 -15.46
CA ASP A 21 4.33 -10.76 -15.43
C ASP A 21 4.28 -11.46 -14.06
N GLY A 22 3.27 -11.14 -13.25
CA GLY A 22 3.14 -11.56 -11.85
C GLY A 22 4.03 -10.79 -10.87
N ASN A 23 4.84 -9.83 -11.34
CA ASN A 23 5.59 -8.89 -10.50
C ASN A 23 5.02 -7.47 -10.53
N CYS A 24 3.86 -7.25 -11.16
CA CYS A 24 3.27 -5.92 -11.36
C CYS A 24 3.16 -5.10 -10.07
N GLY A 25 2.83 -5.71 -8.93
CA GLY A 25 2.82 -5.03 -7.63
C GLY A 25 4.17 -4.41 -7.26
N TYR A 26 5.24 -5.19 -7.33
CA TYR A 26 6.61 -4.74 -7.03
C TYR A 26 7.14 -3.75 -8.08
N ARG A 27 6.75 -3.93 -9.34
CA ARG A 27 7.05 -2.99 -10.43
C ARG A 27 6.37 -1.64 -10.21
N ALA A 28 5.11 -1.65 -9.81
CA ALA A 28 4.34 -0.45 -9.51
C ALA A 28 4.91 0.31 -8.29
N ILE A 29 5.40 -0.41 -7.28
CA ILE A 29 6.14 0.19 -6.15
C ILE A 29 7.43 0.85 -6.65
N ALA A 30 8.23 0.16 -7.48
CA ALA A 30 9.46 0.72 -8.04
C ALA A 30 9.19 2.04 -8.79
N VAL A 31 8.19 2.04 -9.68
CA VAL A 31 7.78 3.23 -10.43
C VAL A 31 7.27 4.33 -9.50
N GLY A 32 6.44 4.00 -8.50
CA GLY A 32 5.95 4.97 -7.52
C GLY A 32 7.06 5.63 -6.71
N LEU A 33 8.16 4.91 -6.45
CA LEU A 33 9.35 5.44 -5.79
C LEU A 33 10.28 6.25 -6.73
N GLY A 34 9.92 6.38 -8.01
CA GLY A 34 10.71 7.09 -9.02
C GLY A 34 11.81 6.25 -9.67
N HIS A 35 11.79 4.92 -9.50
CA HIS A 35 12.70 4.00 -10.15
C HIS A 35 12.11 3.41 -11.44
N GLY A 36 12.93 2.73 -12.24
CA GLY A 36 12.44 1.95 -13.38
C GLY A 36 11.71 0.69 -12.93
N GLU A 37 10.69 0.24 -13.68
CA GLU A 37 9.94 -0.98 -13.33
C GLU A 37 10.84 -2.23 -13.28
N SER A 38 12.02 -2.22 -13.91
CA SER A 38 13.02 -3.30 -13.85
C SER A 38 13.58 -3.53 -12.45
N GLU A 39 13.48 -2.55 -11.54
CA GLU A 39 13.98 -2.61 -10.16
C GLU A 39 13.13 -3.47 -9.22
N TRP A 40 12.07 -4.12 -9.73
CA TRP A 40 11.15 -4.94 -8.93
C TRP A 40 11.87 -6.03 -8.10
N ILE A 41 12.99 -6.60 -8.58
CA ILE A 41 13.78 -7.58 -7.81
C ILE A 41 14.33 -6.94 -6.54
N ASN A 42 14.85 -5.72 -6.63
CA ASN A 42 15.41 -4.99 -5.50
C ASN A 42 14.32 -4.59 -4.52
N ILE A 43 13.17 -4.10 -5.00
CA ILE A 43 11.98 -3.83 -4.17
C ILE A 43 11.60 -5.08 -3.36
N ARG A 44 11.50 -6.23 -4.02
CA ARG A 44 11.08 -7.48 -3.40
C ARG A 44 12.08 -7.98 -2.35
N LYS A 45 13.39 -7.85 -2.61
CA LYS A 45 14.44 -8.16 -1.63
C LYS A 45 14.37 -7.26 -0.40
N ILE A 46 14.19 -5.96 -0.59
CA ILE A 46 14.08 -4.99 0.51
C ILE A 46 12.87 -5.33 1.39
N LEU A 47 11.71 -5.61 0.78
CA LEU A 47 10.51 -6.04 1.50
C LEU A 47 10.73 -7.36 2.26
N PHE A 48 11.40 -8.34 1.64
CA PHE A 48 11.76 -9.60 2.31
C PHE A 48 12.65 -9.36 3.54
N MET A 49 13.71 -8.54 3.39
CA MET A 49 14.63 -8.24 4.48
C MET A 49 13.96 -7.49 5.64
N GLU A 50 13.09 -6.53 5.33
CA GLU A 50 12.30 -5.82 6.34
C GLU A 50 11.38 -6.79 7.09
N LEU A 51 10.67 -7.66 6.37
CA LEU A 51 9.79 -8.65 6.97
C LEU A 51 10.56 -9.58 7.91
N GLU A 52 11.71 -10.10 7.47
CA GLU A 52 12.56 -10.96 8.30
C GLU A 52 13.07 -10.24 9.56
N HIS A 53 13.47 -8.97 9.43
CA HIS A 53 14.05 -8.22 10.54
C HIS A 53 13.01 -7.84 11.60
N TYR A 54 11.78 -7.55 11.20
CA TYR A 54 10.69 -7.14 12.10
C TYR A 54 9.51 -8.13 12.07
N PHE A 55 9.79 -9.43 11.96
CA PHE A 55 8.78 -10.46 11.71
C PHE A 55 7.61 -10.42 12.72
N SER A 56 7.90 -10.29 14.02
CA SER A 56 6.86 -10.23 15.07
C SER A 56 5.94 -9.01 14.96
N LEU A 57 6.43 -7.88 14.43
CA LEU A 57 5.58 -6.73 14.16
C LEU A 57 4.60 -7.03 13.02
N TYR A 58 5.10 -7.66 11.95
CA TYR A 58 4.30 -7.98 10.79
C TYR A 58 3.33 -9.12 11.03
N GLU A 59 3.65 -10.08 11.89
CA GLU A 59 2.70 -11.06 12.45
C GLU A 59 1.48 -10.35 13.05
N GLY A 60 1.70 -9.35 13.90
CA GLY A 60 0.62 -8.55 14.49
C GLY A 60 -0.22 -7.84 13.42
N THR A 61 0.43 -7.09 12.51
CA THR A 61 -0.30 -6.30 11.49
C THR A 61 -0.99 -7.15 10.42
N CYS A 62 -0.52 -8.39 10.18
CA CYS A 62 -1.20 -9.32 9.28
C CYS A 62 -2.46 -9.91 9.92
N GLY A 63 -2.47 -10.02 11.26
CA GLY A 63 -3.55 -10.59 12.06
C GLY A 63 -3.22 -11.98 12.61
N ASP A 64 -2.24 -12.68 12.02
CA ASP A 64 -1.73 -13.95 12.52
C ASP A 64 -0.35 -14.29 11.91
N LYS A 65 0.28 -15.32 12.48
CA LYS A 65 1.60 -15.83 12.09
C LYS A 65 1.60 -16.52 10.74
N GLU A 66 0.52 -17.22 10.40
CA GLU A 66 0.44 -18.01 9.17
C GLU A 66 0.47 -17.10 7.95
N LEU A 67 -0.25 -15.98 8.01
CA LEU A 67 -0.21 -14.93 7.00
C LEU A 67 1.18 -14.29 6.90
N ALA A 68 1.87 -14.03 8.01
CA ALA A 68 3.23 -13.49 7.95
C ALA A 68 4.23 -14.46 7.30
N GLU A 69 4.14 -15.76 7.58
CA GLU A 69 4.93 -16.79 6.88
C GLU A 69 4.52 -16.91 5.39
N GLU A 70 3.24 -16.72 5.06
CA GLU A 70 2.78 -16.65 3.67
C GLU A 70 3.42 -15.47 2.93
N LEU A 71 3.45 -14.27 3.55
CA LEU A 71 4.14 -13.11 2.98
C LEU A 71 5.63 -13.39 2.77
N ARG A 72 6.27 -14.05 3.73
CA ARG A 72 7.68 -14.46 3.65
C ARG A 72 7.92 -15.41 2.47
N TYR A 73 7.08 -16.44 2.33
CA TYR A 73 7.10 -17.35 1.20
C TYR A 73 6.92 -16.59 -0.12
N LYS A 74 5.93 -15.71 -0.22
CA LYS A 74 5.68 -14.90 -1.42
C LYS A 74 6.88 -14.05 -1.76
N LEU A 75 7.41 -13.29 -0.82
CA LEU A 75 8.52 -12.36 -1.06
C LEU A 75 9.80 -13.06 -1.50
N ASN A 76 10.06 -14.29 -1.04
CA ASN A 76 11.24 -15.08 -1.40
C ASN A 76 11.13 -15.74 -2.79
N PHE A 77 10.98 -14.94 -3.85
CA PHE A 77 10.94 -15.39 -5.25
C PHE A 77 11.40 -14.29 -6.22
N TYR A 78 12.39 -14.57 -7.07
CA TYR A 78 13.07 -13.53 -7.86
C TYR A 78 13.16 -13.87 -9.36
N ARG A 79 12.13 -14.52 -9.92
CA ARG A 79 12.08 -14.88 -11.35
C ARG A 79 10.90 -14.19 -12.05
N SER A 80 10.93 -14.16 -13.38
CA SER A 80 9.83 -13.69 -14.22
C SER A 80 9.64 -14.70 -15.37
N PRO A 81 8.40 -15.13 -15.69
CA PRO A 81 7.15 -14.75 -15.01
C PRO A 81 7.05 -15.34 -13.58
N THR A 82 6.23 -14.69 -12.75
CA THR A 82 5.97 -15.07 -11.36
C THR A 82 4.63 -15.81 -11.25
N PRO A 83 4.59 -17.01 -10.67
CA PRO A 83 3.34 -17.75 -10.47
C PRO A 83 2.44 -17.07 -9.42
N ASN A 84 1.13 -17.33 -9.50
CA ASN A 84 0.12 -16.63 -8.71
C ASN A 84 0.29 -16.81 -7.19
N ASP A 85 0.82 -17.95 -6.75
CA ASP A 85 1.13 -18.21 -5.34
C ASP A 85 2.25 -17.29 -4.80
N ARG A 86 2.94 -16.55 -5.68
CA ARG A 86 4.01 -15.59 -5.38
C ARG A 86 3.63 -14.14 -5.67
N TRP A 87 2.37 -13.83 -5.96
CA TRP A 87 1.95 -12.43 -6.19
C TRP A 87 1.95 -11.59 -4.89
N MET A 88 2.04 -10.27 -5.06
CA MET A 88 1.88 -9.30 -3.97
C MET A 88 0.45 -9.35 -3.42
N ILE A 89 0.30 -9.27 -2.10
CA ILE A 89 -1.01 -9.28 -1.43
C ILE A 89 -1.28 -7.91 -0.80
N MET A 90 -2.33 -7.24 -1.28
CA MET A 90 -2.94 -6.10 -0.61
C MET A 90 -4.26 -6.55 0.04
N PRO A 91 -4.62 -6.04 1.24
CA PRO A 91 -3.94 -4.96 1.97
C PRO A 91 -2.74 -5.42 2.83
N LYS A 92 -2.47 -6.73 2.94
CA LYS A 92 -1.56 -7.31 3.94
C LYS A 92 -0.11 -6.80 3.86
N MET A 93 0.41 -6.49 2.67
CA MET A 93 1.76 -5.93 2.52
C MET A 93 1.81 -4.39 2.69
N GLY A 94 0.69 -3.70 2.90
CA GLY A 94 0.63 -2.24 2.87
C GLY A 94 1.52 -1.57 3.94
N HIS A 95 1.45 -2.03 5.19
CA HIS A 95 2.31 -1.51 6.26
C HIS A 95 3.79 -1.86 6.09
N LEU A 96 4.08 -3.03 5.54
CA LEU A 96 5.44 -3.45 5.20
C LEU A 96 6.07 -2.50 4.17
N ILE A 97 5.34 -2.19 3.11
CA ILE A 97 5.77 -1.25 2.06
C ILE A 97 5.94 0.16 2.64
N ALA A 98 4.95 0.65 3.39
CA ALA A 98 5.00 2.00 3.98
C ALA A 98 6.20 2.17 4.92
N SER A 99 6.47 1.16 5.76
CA SER A 99 7.53 1.22 6.78
C SER A 99 8.92 1.17 6.17
N VAL A 100 9.21 0.22 5.27
CA VAL A 100 10.57 0.07 4.74
C VAL A 100 11.00 1.25 3.85
N PHE A 101 10.04 1.82 3.12
CA PHE A 101 10.30 2.95 2.23
C PHE A 101 10.02 4.31 2.88
N GLN A 102 9.61 4.33 4.16
CA GLN A 102 9.30 5.55 4.92
C GLN A 102 8.36 6.50 4.16
N THR A 103 7.36 5.92 3.51
CA THR A 103 6.44 6.61 2.60
C THR A 103 5.00 6.35 3.00
N VAL A 104 4.11 7.28 2.65
CA VAL A 104 2.68 7.00 2.67
C VAL A 104 2.34 6.13 1.47
N VAL A 105 1.56 5.08 1.68
CA VAL A 105 1.07 4.19 0.62
C VAL A 105 -0.43 4.33 0.53
N VAL A 106 -0.93 4.80 -0.61
CA VAL A 106 -2.36 4.84 -0.92
C VAL A 106 -2.69 3.62 -1.78
N PHE A 107 -3.67 2.85 -1.37
CA PHE A 107 -4.19 1.71 -2.11
C PHE A 107 -5.60 2.01 -2.60
N LEU A 108 -5.82 1.90 -3.91
CA LEU A 108 -7.10 2.15 -4.56
C LEU A 108 -7.55 0.92 -5.36
N SER A 109 -8.79 0.50 -5.14
CA SER A 109 -9.48 -0.50 -5.94
C SER A 109 -10.99 -0.33 -5.83
N ASN A 110 -11.76 -1.02 -6.67
CA ASN A 110 -13.23 -1.05 -6.56
C ASN A 110 -13.75 -1.90 -5.38
N HIS A 111 -12.88 -2.56 -4.61
CA HIS A 111 -13.30 -3.41 -3.49
C HIS A 111 -12.88 -2.83 -2.15
N GLN A 112 -11.65 -2.31 -2.08
CA GLN A 112 -11.06 -1.78 -0.87
C GLN A 112 -10.12 -0.62 -1.19
N CYS A 113 -10.19 0.42 -0.38
CA CYS A 113 -9.31 1.58 -0.45
C CYS A 113 -8.76 1.90 0.94
N LEU A 114 -7.44 1.97 1.07
CA LEU A 114 -6.76 2.15 2.35
C LEU A 114 -5.51 3.01 2.21
N THR A 115 -5.16 3.74 3.26
CA THR A 115 -3.86 4.42 3.41
C THR A 115 -3.03 3.68 4.45
N PHE A 116 -1.77 3.38 4.12
CA PHE A 116 -0.81 2.79 5.03
C PHE A 116 0.29 3.79 5.34
N LEU A 117 0.61 3.89 6.62
CA LEU A 117 1.62 4.78 7.16
C LEU A 117 2.80 3.96 7.71
N PRO A 118 4.01 4.54 7.76
CA PRO A 118 5.15 3.91 8.42
C PRO A 118 4.83 3.57 9.88
N LEU A 119 5.19 2.36 10.32
CA LEU A 119 4.94 1.91 11.71
C LEU A 119 6.04 2.32 12.69
N ARG A 120 7.24 2.62 12.19
CA ARG A 120 8.47 2.70 13.01
C ARG A 120 9.28 3.98 12.78
N TYR A 121 8.75 4.93 12.02
CA TYR A 121 9.45 6.15 11.65
C TYR A 121 8.56 7.37 11.86
N PRO A 122 9.11 8.50 12.37
CA PRO A 122 8.34 9.71 12.57
C PRO A 122 7.87 10.33 11.25
N PRO A 123 6.83 11.18 11.28
CA PRO A 123 6.46 12.01 10.15
C PRO A 123 7.65 12.80 9.62
N LEU A 124 7.92 12.66 8.33
CA LEU A 124 8.92 13.49 7.65
C LEU A 124 8.44 14.94 7.54
N PRO A 125 9.33 15.93 7.36
CA PRO A 125 8.94 17.27 6.97
C PRO A 125 8.13 17.25 5.66
N PRO A 126 7.11 18.14 5.46
CA PRO A 126 6.24 18.13 4.29
C PRO A 126 6.98 18.04 2.94
N GLU A 127 8.09 18.75 2.79
CA GLU A 127 8.94 18.78 1.60
C GLU A 127 9.68 17.47 1.31
N SER A 128 9.83 16.60 2.32
CA SER A 128 10.51 15.30 2.22
C SER A 128 9.53 14.14 2.19
N ARG A 129 8.25 14.38 2.49
CA ARG A 129 7.22 13.33 2.47
C ARG A 129 7.03 12.82 1.05
N ARG A 130 6.97 11.51 0.94
CA ARG A 130 6.60 10.82 -0.29
C ARG A 130 5.29 10.09 -0.07
N LEU A 131 4.50 10.05 -1.14
CA LEU A 131 3.29 9.28 -1.23
C LEU A 131 3.35 8.47 -2.52
N ILE A 132 3.16 7.17 -2.43
CA ILE A 132 2.98 6.30 -3.58
C ILE A 132 1.53 5.82 -3.60
N ALA A 133 0.87 5.91 -4.75
CA ALA A 133 -0.48 5.38 -4.92
C ALA A 133 -0.44 4.16 -5.84
N LEU A 134 -1.02 3.06 -5.37
CA LEU A 134 -1.12 1.79 -6.06
C LEU A 134 -2.58 1.53 -6.41
N GLY A 135 -2.84 1.22 -7.67
CA GLY A 135 -4.14 0.77 -8.15
C GLY A 135 -4.16 -0.74 -8.33
N HIS A 136 -5.21 -1.42 -7.85
CA HIS A 136 -5.47 -2.81 -8.21
C HIS A 136 -6.65 -2.87 -9.19
N VAL A 137 -6.39 -3.43 -10.37
CA VAL A 137 -7.29 -3.43 -11.51
C VAL A 137 -7.47 -4.85 -12.04
N ASN A 138 -8.64 -5.14 -12.62
CA ASN A 138 -9.02 -6.44 -13.19
C ASN A 138 -8.93 -7.66 -12.24
N GLY A 139 -8.63 -7.45 -10.96
CA GLY A 139 -8.54 -8.51 -9.95
C GLY A 139 -7.18 -9.20 -9.88
N ASP A 140 -6.25 -8.87 -10.77
CA ASP A 140 -4.95 -9.55 -10.89
C ASP A 140 -3.77 -8.62 -11.23
N HIS A 141 -4.00 -7.33 -11.47
CA HIS A 141 -2.96 -6.43 -11.95
C HIS A 141 -2.82 -5.17 -11.10
N PHE A 142 -1.57 -4.73 -10.94
CA PHE A 142 -1.24 -3.50 -10.22
C PHE A 142 -0.71 -2.45 -11.17
N VAL A 143 -1.11 -1.19 -10.93
CA VAL A 143 -0.65 -0.01 -11.64
C VAL A 143 -0.16 1.05 -10.65
N THR A 144 0.74 1.93 -11.07
CA THR A 144 1.08 3.13 -10.30
C THR A 144 0.10 4.24 -10.65
N ILE A 145 -0.43 4.92 -9.64
CA ILE A 145 -1.34 6.06 -9.79
C ILE A 145 -0.59 7.33 -9.39
N HIS A 146 -0.69 8.37 -10.20
CA HIS A 146 -0.30 9.72 -9.81
C HIS A 146 -1.58 10.48 -9.51
N LEU A 147 -1.71 10.90 -8.25
CA LEU A 147 -2.81 11.73 -7.78
C LEU A 147 -2.41 13.20 -7.91
N GLN A 148 -3.38 14.07 -8.17
CA GLN A 148 -3.18 15.51 -8.13
C GLN A 148 -2.68 15.96 -6.73
N PRO A 149 -1.95 17.08 -6.61
CA PRO A 149 -1.57 17.62 -5.31
C PRO A 149 -2.78 17.82 -4.39
N ASN A 150 -2.65 17.46 -3.12
CA ASN A 150 -3.71 17.54 -2.10
C ASN A 150 -4.99 16.74 -2.42
N SER A 151 -4.89 15.71 -3.28
CA SER A 151 -6.02 14.82 -3.55
C SER A 151 -6.55 14.14 -2.27
N PRO A 152 -7.85 13.83 -2.23
CA PRO A 152 -8.43 12.96 -1.22
C PRO A 152 -7.71 11.62 -1.19
N ILE A 153 -7.51 11.06 0.01
CA ILE A 153 -6.90 9.74 0.17
C ILE A 153 -7.76 8.87 1.07
N PRO A 154 -7.73 7.53 0.92
CA PRO A 154 -8.55 6.65 1.73
C PRO A 154 -8.21 6.75 3.23
N PRO A 155 -9.11 6.30 4.12
CA PRO A 155 -8.82 6.19 5.55
C PRO A 155 -7.56 5.37 5.84
N ILE A 156 -6.90 5.73 6.94
CA ILE A 156 -5.75 4.99 7.46
C ILE A 156 -6.20 3.59 7.88
N ALA A 157 -5.45 2.57 7.46
CA ALA A 157 -5.68 1.19 7.86
C ALA A 157 -5.63 1.03 9.39
N ARG A 158 -6.60 0.33 9.96
CA ARG A 158 -6.83 0.25 11.40
C ARG A 158 -5.66 -0.38 12.14
N ASN A 159 -4.98 -1.35 11.52
CA ASN A 159 -3.81 -1.97 12.12
C ASN A 159 -2.66 -1.00 12.39
N TRP A 160 -2.62 0.16 11.72
CA TRP A 160 -1.66 1.20 12.06
C TRP A 160 -1.85 1.68 13.51
N TYR A 161 -3.08 2.00 13.91
CA TYR A 161 -3.39 2.50 15.25
C TYR A 161 -3.11 1.47 16.36
N ILE A 162 -3.09 0.18 16.02
CA ILE A 162 -2.86 -0.92 16.97
C ILE A 162 -1.36 -1.21 17.12
N HIS A 163 -0.59 -1.13 16.04
CA HIS A 163 0.77 -1.70 15.99
C HIS A 163 1.88 -0.69 15.74
N HIS A 164 1.58 0.60 15.50
CA HIS A 164 2.64 1.60 15.36
C HIS A 164 3.43 1.76 16.67
N TYR A 165 4.71 2.07 16.53
CA TYR A 165 5.55 2.50 17.65
C TYR A 165 5.30 3.98 17.91
N SER A 166 5.50 4.44 19.15
CA SER A 166 5.38 5.87 19.51
C SER A 166 6.27 6.80 18.69
N PHE A 167 7.36 6.28 18.09
CA PHE A 167 8.16 7.04 17.13
C PHE A 167 7.37 7.50 15.89
N ALA A 168 6.28 6.81 15.54
CA ALA A 168 5.43 7.14 14.39
C ALA A 168 4.25 8.06 14.74
N ASP A 169 4.14 8.51 16.00
CA ASP A 169 3.10 9.43 16.42
C ASP A 169 3.10 10.70 15.55
N GLY A 170 1.90 11.19 15.23
CA GLY A 170 1.68 12.40 14.46
C GLY A 170 1.45 12.17 12.97
N TRP A 171 1.64 10.96 12.43
CA TRP A 171 1.31 10.67 11.03
C TRP A 171 -0.19 10.77 10.75
N GLU A 172 -1.02 10.35 11.71
CA GLU A 172 -2.47 10.27 11.63
C GLU A 172 -3.17 11.61 11.44
N THR A 173 -2.52 12.70 11.87
CA THR A 173 -3.07 14.06 11.75
C THR A 173 -2.67 14.76 10.45
N GLN A 174 -1.69 14.24 9.70
CA GLN A 174 -1.14 14.93 8.53
C GLN A 174 -2.10 14.96 7.32
N TYR A 175 -3.06 14.03 7.28
CA TYR A 175 -3.94 13.82 6.12
C TYR A 175 -5.43 13.88 6.47
N SER A 176 -5.80 14.42 7.63
CA SER A 176 -7.18 14.41 8.13
C SER A 176 -8.18 15.02 7.12
N ASN A 177 -7.83 16.16 6.52
CA ASN A 177 -8.69 16.85 5.55
C ASN A 177 -8.89 16.01 4.28
N GLN A 178 -7.81 15.42 3.75
CA GLN A 178 -7.86 14.56 2.57
C GLN A 178 -8.67 13.28 2.82
N ILE A 179 -8.58 12.73 4.03
CA ILE A 179 -9.36 11.55 4.45
C ILE A 179 -10.84 11.90 4.59
N GLU A 180 -11.16 13.05 5.18
CA GLU A 180 -12.54 13.53 5.29
C GLU A 180 -13.16 13.77 3.91
N GLU A 181 -12.43 14.43 3.01
CA GLU A 181 -12.90 14.63 1.64
C GLU A 181 -13.11 13.29 0.91
N PHE A 182 -12.23 12.31 1.12
CA PHE A 182 -12.38 10.98 0.52
C PHE A 182 -13.67 10.30 0.97
N LYS A 183 -13.95 10.33 2.29
CA LYS A 183 -15.19 9.77 2.85
C LYS A 183 -16.42 10.45 2.25
N ASN A 184 -16.36 11.76 2.02
CA ASN A 184 -17.47 12.52 1.44
C ASN A 184 -17.75 12.19 -0.03
N ILE A 185 -16.70 11.94 -0.83
CA ILE A 185 -16.84 11.72 -2.29
C ILE A 185 -17.00 10.25 -2.68
N VAL A 186 -16.52 9.30 -1.86
CA VAL A 186 -16.61 7.85 -2.12
C VAL A 186 -17.74 7.21 -1.31
N GLY A 187 -18.06 7.75 -0.13
CA GLY A 187 -19.07 7.18 0.76
C GLY A 187 -18.77 5.72 1.12
N ASN A 188 -19.79 4.87 1.04
CA ASN A 188 -19.72 3.44 1.37
C ASN A 188 -19.54 2.54 0.13
N GLU A 189 -19.08 3.09 -1.01
CA GLU A 189 -18.90 2.32 -2.25
C GLU A 189 -17.86 1.20 -2.13
N VAL A 190 -16.90 1.34 -1.20
CA VAL A 190 -15.77 0.41 -1.02
C VAL A 190 -15.48 0.19 0.45
N ALA A 191 -14.84 -0.94 0.77
CA ALA A 191 -14.31 -1.17 2.11
C ALA A 191 -13.17 -0.19 2.42
N THR A 192 -13.19 0.40 3.63
CA THR A 192 -12.15 1.32 4.10
C THR A 192 -11.53 0.89 5.45
N THR A 193 -11.64 -0.40 5.77
CA THR A 193 -11.00 -1.04 6.93
C THR A 193 -10.30 -2.32 6.48
N ASP A 194 -9.19 -2.65 7.14
CA ASP A 194 -8.37 -3.85 6.96
C ASP A 194 -8.67 -4.96 7.98
N ILE A 195 -9.61 -4.72 8.89
CA ILE A 195 -10.17 -5.70 9.83
C ILE A 195 -11.62 -5.99 9.43
N ILE A 196 -11.97 -7.26 9.31
CA ILE A 196 -13.36 -7.71 9.29
C ILE A 196 -13.83 -7.68 10.74
N GLU A 197 -14.68 -6.74 11.11
CA GLU A 197 -15.42 -6.85 12.37
C GLU A 197 -16.34 -8.07 12.22
N LEU A 198 -15.98 -9.17 12.88
CA LEU A 198 -16.90 -10.28 13.06
C LEU A 198 -17.93 -9.79 14.08
N GLU A 199 -19.12 -9.42 13.60
CA GLU A 199 -20.33 -9.30 14.43
C GLU A 199 -20.70 -10.66 15.05
#